data_AF-A0A453QA10-F1
#
_entry.id   AF-A0A453QA10-F1
#
_cell.length_a   1.000
_cell.length_b   1.000
_cell.length_c   1.000
_cell.angle_alpha   90.00
_cell.angle_beta   90.00
_cell.angle_gamma   90.00
#
_symmetry.space_group_name_H-M   'P 1'
#
loop_
_entity.id
_entity.type
_entity.pdbx_description
1 polymer ?
#
loop_
_entity_poly.entity_id
_entity_poly.type
_entity_poly.pdbx_seq_one_letter_code
_entity_poly.pdbx_strand_id
1 'polypeptide(L)'
;GNGNKGAGALTFQQAIQRLQEYWASVGCAVMQCSNTEVGAGTMNPLTFLRVLGPEPWNVAYVEPSVRPDDSRYGDNPNRLQRHTQFQVILKPDPGNSQDLFLHSLSALGINVREHDIRFVEDNWESPVLGAWGLGWEVWMDGMEITQFTYFQQSGSLPLLPVSVEITYGLERILMSLQGVDHFKKIQYTEGITYGELFLENEKEMSAYYLEHANVDHIQKHFDDFEEEARSLLSLGLPIPAYDQVLKASHAFNILDSRGFVGVTERARYFGRMRSLARQCSQLWLKTREEIGYPLGTYQEANLVYPHVSEKLSRKEVLGQAQTFVLEIGTEELPPHDVVEATEQLEKSLVQILGKRRLSHGKVHTYGTPRRLAVVVENLCLKQMEEEVELRGPPVAKAFDQEGKPTKAAEGFCRKNNVPVDSLYKKIDGKTEYIYARVKESARYADEVLSEDLPTIISGISFPKSMRWNSNIVFSRPVRWIMALHGDLVVPFSFAGISRWKLQNHICTL
;
A
#
# COMPACT_ATOMS: atom_id res chain seq x y z
N GLY A 1 17.48 -12.98 37.57
CA GLY A 1 18.69 -12.15 37.59
C GLY A 1 18.30 -10.76 37.16
N ASN A 2 18.10 -9.86 38.11
CA ASN A 2 17.65 -8.47 37.88
C ASN A 2 18.80 -7.52 38.23
N GLY A 3 19.79 -7.45 37.35
CA GLY A 3 20.91 -6.53 37.52
C GLY A 3 21.30 -5.97 36.16
N ASN A 4 21.14 -4.66 36.01
CA ASN A 4 21.91 -3.82 35.08
C ASN A 4 21.44 -3.70 33.61
N LYS A 5 20.13 -3.62 33.30
CA LYS A 5 19.64 -3.15 31.99
C LYS A 5 19.44 -1.62 31.88
N GLY A 6 19.48 -0.86 32.98
CA GLY A 6 19.10 0.56 33.00
C GLY A 6 20.20 1.58 32.69
N ALA A 7 21.48 1.24 32.79
CA ALA A 7 22.57 2.22 32.76
C ALA A 7 23.01 2.70 31.36
N GLY A 8 22.33 2.26 30.29
CA GLY A 8 22.64 2.64 28.90
C GLY A 8 21.43 2.88 28.00
N ALA A 9 20.21 2.86 28.54
CA ALA A 9 18.99 3.13 27.78
C ALA A 9 18.79 4.64 27.58
N LEU A 10 18.30 5.05 26.40
CA LEU A 10 18.02 6.45 26.11
C LEU A 10 16.92 7.00 27.03
N THR A 11 17.07 8.24 27.47
CA THR A 11 15.98 9.00 28.10
C THR A 11 14.89 9.36 27.08
N PHE A 12 13.70 9.75 27.55
CA PHE A 12 12.61 10.18 26.66
C PHE A 12 13.01 11.33 25.73
N GLN A 13 13.70 12.32 26.28
CA GLN A 13 14.23 13.45 25.53
C GLN A 13 15.26 13.00 24.46
N GLN A 14 16.19 12.12 24.83
CA GLN A 14 17.21 11.63 23.90
C GLN A 14 16.61 10.77 22.77
N ALA A 15 15.58 9.99 23.06
CA ALA A 15 14.88 9.19 22.05
C ALA A 15 14.20 10.08 21.00
N ILE A 16 13.54 11.16 21.41
CA ILE A 16 12.97 12.16 20.50
C ILE A 16 14.06 12.75 19.61
N GLN A 17 15.15 13.24 20.21
CA GLN A 17 16.26 13.85 19.47
C GLN A 17 16.85 12.86 18.45
N ARG A 18 17.04 11.61 18.85
CA ARG A 18 17.60 10.57 17.98
C ARG A 18 16.70 10.23 16.81
N LEU A 19 15.39 10.18 17.01
CA LEU A 19 14.43 9.97 15.91
C LEU A 19 14.39 11.18 14.97
N GLN A 20 14.43 12.40 15.50
CA GLN A 20 14.50 13.62 14.68
C GLN A 20 15.78 13.62 13.84
N GLU A 21 16.94 13.34 14.43
CA GLU A 21 18.23 13.22 13.73
C GLU A 21 18.19 12.13 12.66
N TYR A 22 17.69 10.94 12.99
CA TYR A 22 17.59 9.82 12.06
C TYR A 22 16.71 10.17 10.85
N TRP A 23 15.48 10.64 11.08
CA TRP A 23 14.55 10.95 10.00
C TRP A 23 15.00 12.16 9.17
N ALA A 24 15.65 13.15 9.78
CA ALA A 24 16.32 14.21 9.04
C ALA A 24 17.41 13.67 8.10
N SER A 25 18.20 12.69 8.57
CA SER A 25 19.30 12.10 7.78
C SER A 25 18.83 11.35 6.54
N VAL A 26 17.58 10.89 6.51
CA VAL A 26 16.94 10.22 5.36
C VAL A 26 16.00 11.15 4.58
N GLY A 27 16.08 12.45 4.82
CA GLY A 27 15.45 13.48 3.99
C GLY A 27 14.08 13.97 4.46
N CYS A 28 13.67 13.69 5.70
CA CYS A 28 12.47 14.31 6.27
C CYS A 28 12.74 15.73 6.76
N ALA A 29 11.79 16.64 6.52
CA ALA A 29 11.75 17.90 7.25
C ALA A 29 11.33 17.63 8.71
N VAL A 30 12.11 18.11 9.68
CA VAL A 30 11.75 18.00 11.09
C VAL A 30 10.87 19.19 11.47
N MET A 31 9.63 18.91 11.87
CA MET A 31 8.61 19.91 12.19
C MET A 31 8.19 19.85 13.66
N GLN A 32 7.41 20.85 14.06
CA GLN A 32 6.84 20.95 15.41
C GLN A 32 5.43 20.35 15.43
N CYS A 33 4.97 20.03 16.64
CA CYS A 33 3.61 19.57 16.88
C CYS A 33 2.56 20.62 16.48
N SER A 34 1.31 20.19 16.43
CA SER A 34 0.17 21.09 16.31
C SER A 34 0.11 22.04 17.53
N ASN A 35 -0.36 23.26 17.31
CA ASN A 35 -0.68 24.20 18.40
C ASN A 35 -2.13 24.09 18.91
N THR A 36 -2.90 23.15 18.36
CA THR A 36 -4.27 22.79 18.74
C THR A 36 -4.31 21.30 19.10
N GLU A 37 -5.17 20.91 20.04
CA GLU A 37 -5.35 19.53 20.46
C GLU A 37 -5.75 18.62 19.29
N VAL A 38 -5.01 17.53 19.13
CA VAL A 38 -5.25 16.50 18.11
C VAL A 38 -5.22 15.11 18.74
N GLY A 39 -6.01 14.17 18.23
CA GLY A 39 -6.04 12.78 18.74
C GLY A 39 -4.94 11.88 18.18
N ALA A 40 -4.25 12.34 17.13
CA ALA A 40 -3.12 11.67 16.48
C ALA A 40 -2.35 12.64 15.57
N GLY A 41 -1.09 12.32 15.29
CA GLY A 41 -0.24 12.99 14.30
C GLY A 41 -0.88 13.12 12.92
N THR A 42 -1.75 12.17 12.56
CA THR A 42 -2.53 12.19 11.31
C THR A 42 -3.40 13.43 11.15
N MET A 43 -3.93 13.97 12.26
CA MET A 43 -4.81 15.15 12.25
C MET A 43 -4.03 16.46 12.10
N ASN A 44 -2.72 16.46 12.36
CA ASN A 44 -1.93 17.67 12.16
C ASN A 44 -1.98 18.09 10.67
N PRO A 45 -2.15 19.39 10.35
CA PRO A 45 -2.13 19.88 8.97
C PRO A 45 -0.90 19.43 8.16
N LEU A 46 0.24 19.22 8.82
CA LEU A 46 1.48 18.70 8.25
C LEU A 46 1.36 17.26 7.74
N THR A 47 0.36 16.50 8.19
CA THR A 47 -0.04 15.22 7.60
C THR A 47 -1.31 15.40 6.76
N PHE A 48 -2.45 15.71 7.38
CA PHE A 48 -3.77 15.63 6.74
C PHE A 48 -3.87 16.41 5.43
N LEU A 49 -3.40 17.67 5.39
CA LEU A 49 -3.44 18.49 4.18
C LEU A 49 -2.30 18.13 3.22
N ARG A 50 -1.12 17.77 3.74
CA ARG A 50 0.08 17.53 2.92
C ARG A 50 0.08 16.19 2.19
N VAL A 51 -0.65 15.19 2.68
CA VAL A 51 -0.84 13.93 1.95
C VAL A 51 -1.68 14.12 0.68
N LEU A 52 -2.44 15.22 0.57
CA LEU A 52 -3.25 15.54 -0.61
C LEU A 52 -2.39 16.06 -1.77
N GLY A 53 -2.81 15.74 -2.99
CA GLY A 53 -2.27 16.33 -4.23
C GLY A 53 -0.93 15.73 -4.65
N PRO A 54 -0.35 16.22 -5.76
CA PRO A 54 0.84 15.62 -6.38
C PRO A 54 2.14 15.99 -5.68
N GLU A 55 2.14 16.96 -4.75
CA GLU A 55 3.36 17.46 -4.11
C GLU A 55 4.04 16.39 -3.25
N PRO A 56 5.35 16.12 -3.43
CA PRO A 56 6.09 15.25 -2.54
C PRO A 56 6.23 15.89 -1.15
N TRP A 57 6.23 15.06 -0.12
CA TRP A 57 6.29 15.52 1.27
C TRP A 57 6.86 14.44 2.20
N ASN A 58 8.04 14.70 2.75
CA ASN A 58 8.65 13.87 3.78
C ASN A 58 8.78 14.71 5.05
N VAL A 59 8.15 14.30 6.14
CA VAL A 59 8.14 15.05 7.40
C VAL A 59 8.23 14.11 8.59
N ALA A 60 8.89 14.56 9.65
CA ALA A 60 8.96 13.89 10.93
C ALA A 60 8.73 14.89 12.07
N TYR A 61 7.92 14.55 13.06
CA TYR A 61 7.64 15.43 14.19
C TYR A 61 7.11 14.67 15.40
N VAL A 62 7.22 15.28 16.57
CA VAL A 62 6.54 14.81 17.79
C VAL A 62 5.11 15.36 17.79
N GLU A 63 4.14 14.55 18.19
CA GLU A 63 2.74 14.99 18.37
C GLU A 63 2.19 14.54 19.72
N PRO A 64 2.05 15.44 20.70
CA PRO A 64 1.26 15.20 21.91
C PRO A 64 -0.21 14.96 21.51
N SER A 65 -0.64 13.71 21.58
CA SER A 65 -1.95 13.26 21.12
C SER A 65 -2.92 13.09 22.27
N VAL A 66 -4.07 13.78 22.21
CA VAL A 66 -5.07 13.87 23.27
C VAL A 66 -6.30 13.03 22.93
N ARG A 67 -6.59 12.04 23.77
CA ARG A 67 -7.72 11.11 23.69
C ARG A 67 -8.48 11.10 25.02
N PRO A 68 -9.50 11.96 25.19
CA PRO A 68 -10.30 12.03 26.42
C PRO A 68 -10.83 10.70 26.95
N ASP A 69 -11.27 9.79 26.08
CA ASP A 69 -11.76 8.45 26.46
C ASP A 69 -10.69 7.52 27.07
N ASP A 70 -9.42 7.83 26.85
CA ASP A 70 -8.27 7.10 27.39
C ASP A 70 -7.89 7.54 28.81
N SER A 71 -8.62 8.50 29.40
CA SER A 71 -8.42 8.99 30.78
C SER A 71 -8.44 7.86 31.82
N ARG A 72 -7.40 7.74 32.65
CA ARG A 72 -7.32 6.70 33.70
C ARG A 72 -6.73 7.19 35.04
N TYR A 73 -6.73 8.51 35.29
CA TYR A 73 -6.21 9.14 36.52
C TYR A 73 -4.75 8.76 36.87
N GLY A 74 -3.99 8.26 35.91
CA GLY A 74 -2.64 7.76 36.11
C GLY A 74 -2.54 6.39 36.80
N ASP A 75 -3.66 5.69 37.00
CA ASP A 75 -3.70 4.35 37.61
C ASP A 75 -3.34 3.25 36.60
N ASN A 76 -3.62 3.48 35.32
CA ASN A 76 -3.27 2.53 34.27
C ASN A 76 -1.80 2.69 33.83
N PRO A 77 -1.03 1.59 33.70
CA PRO A 77 0.37 1.68 33.33
C PRO A 77 0.62 2.12 31.88
N ASN A 78 -0.34 1.90 30.96
CA ASN A 78 -0.16 1.99 29.51
C ASN A 78 -1.19 2.88 28.79
N ARG A 79 -2.23 3.35 29.47
CA ARG A 79 -3.32 4.16 28.89
C ARG A 79 -3.39 5.53 29.57
N LEU A 80 -3.36 6.57 28.74
CA LEU A 80 -3.21 7.97 29.12
C LEU A 80 -4.17 8.83 28.29
N GLN A 81 -4.77 9.88 28.87
CA GLN A 81 -5.52 10.84 28.06
C GLN A 81 -4.63 11.64 27.11
N ARG A 82 -3.34 11.81 27.42
CA ARG A 82 -2.36 12.42 26.52
C ARG A 82 -1.10 11.56 26.46
N HIS A 83 -0.78 11.06 25.28
CA HIS A 83 0.43 10.31 24.99
C HIS A 83 1.21 10.99 23.86
N THR A 84 2.44 10.58 23.64
CA THR A 84 3.36 11.24 22.73
C THR A 84 3.61 10.35 21.52
N GLN A 85 3.09 10.77 20.38
CA GLN A 85 3.41 10.13 19.12
C GLN A 85 4.70 10.72 18.55
N PHE A 86 5.51 9.87 17.92
CA PHE A 86 6.43 10.35 16.88
C PHE A 86 5.79 10.03 15.54
N GLN A 87 5.61 11.05 14.70
CA GLN A 87 4.89 10.95 13.45
C GLN A 87 5.85 11.11 12.30
N VAL A 88 5.74 10.24 11.30
CA VAL A 88 6.49 10.32 10.04
C VAL A 88 5.54 10.14 8.88
N ILE A 89 5.66 11.02 7.88
CA ILE A 89 5.03 10.85 6.57
C ILE A 89 6.11 10.79 5.51
N LEU A 90 6.01 9.80 4.62
CA LEU A 90 6.84 9.65 3.42
C LEU A 90 5.93 9.67 2.20
N LYS A 91 6.08 10.68 1.35
CA LYS A 91 5.25 10.86 0.15
C LYS A 91 6.13 11.28 -1.03
N PRO A 92 6.23 10.48 -2.09
CA PRO A 92 5.64 9.14 -2.28
C PRO A 92 6.22 8.07 -1.33
N ASP A 93 5.68 6.84 -1.34
CA ASP A 93 6.34 5.69 -0.71
C ASP A 93 7.79 5.57 -1.24
N PRO A 94 8.83 5.44 -0.40
CA PRO A 94 10.21 5.32 -0.87
C PRO A 94 10.53 3.93 -1.46
N GLY A 95 9.68 2.93 -1.26
CA GLY A 95 9.91 1.56 -1.75
C GLY A 95 10.63 0.63 -0.76
N ASN A 96 11.15 1.18 0.34
CA ASN A 96 11.86 0.49 1.42
C ASN A 96 11.43 1.01 2.82
N SER A 97 10.17 1.42 2.95
CA SER A 97 9.63 2.08 4.13
C SER A 97 9.74 1.23 5.42
N GLN A 98 9.56 -0.10 5.32
CA GLN A 98 9.79 -1.03 6.42
C GLN A 98 11.26 -1.05 6.89
N ASP A 99 12.22 -1.05 5.96
CA ASP A 99 13.65 -1.02 6.30
C ASP A 99 14.02 0.29 7.00
N LEU A 100 13.50 1.42 6.52
CA LEU A 100 13.68 2.73 7.16
C LEU A 100 13.12 2.72 8.59
N PHE A 101 11.98 2.09 8.82
CA PHE A 101 11.43 1.93 10.15
C PHE A 101 12.32 1.05 11.04
N LEU A 102 12.74 -0.13 10.59
CA LEU A 102 13.60 -1.03 11.39
C LEU A 102 14.96 -0.40 11.73
N HIS A 103 15.55 0.36 10.80
CA HIS A 103 16.76 1.13 11.07
C HIS A 103 16.52 2.27 12.07
N SER A 104 15.33 2.87 12.11
CA SER A 104 14.99 3.88 13.13
C SER A 104 14.93 3.27 14.54
N LEU A 105 14.45 2.03 14.69
CA LEU A 105 14.49 1.31 15.97
C LEU A 105 15.94 1.01 16.38
N SER A 106 16.78 0.63 15.41
CA SER A 106 18.22 0.45 15.63
C SER A 106 18.89 1.76 16.08
N ALA A 107 18.47 2.92 15.56
CA ALA A 107 18.97 4.23 15.97
C ALA A 107 18.61 4.55 17.44
N LEU A 108 17.48 4.05 17.94
CA LEU A 108 17.09 4.10 19.35
C LEU A 108 17.85 3.12 20.26
N GLY A 109 18.73 2.29 19.69
CA GLY A 109 19.48 1.26 20.43
C GLY A 109 18.76 -0.08 20.56
N ILE A 110 17.65 -0.29 19.83
CA ILE A 110 16.94 -1.58 19.79
C ILE A 110 17.65 -2.50 18.81
N ASN A 111 18.19 -3.63 19.29
CA ASN A 111 18.70 -4.66 18.40
C ASN A 111 17.53 -5.49 17.84
N VAL A 112 17.06 -5.17 16.64
CA VAL A 112 15.92 -5.83 15.98
C VAL A 112 16.08 -7.35 15.81
N ARG A 113 17.29 -7.91 15.97
CA ARG A 113 17.53 -9.37 15.92
C ARG A 113 17.31 -10.07 17.26
N GLU A 114 17.29 -9.34 18.36
CA GLU A 114 17.08 -9.86 19.71
C GLU A 114 15.62 -9.72 20.18
N HIS A 115 14.79 -9.01 19.41
CA HIS A 115 13.39 -8.74 19.71
C HIS A 115 12.47 -9.40 18.67
N ASP A 116 11.31 -9.88 19.13
CA ASP A 116 10.27 -10.43 18.27
C ASP A 116 9.42 -9.29 17.69
N ILE A 117 9.84 -8.78 16.53
CA ILE A 117 9.14 -7.71 15.80
C ILE A 117 8.21 -8.33 14.76
N ARG A 118 6.91 -8.03 14.88
CA ARG A 118 5.87 -8.57 13.99
C ARG A 118 5.06 -7.45 13.38
N PHE A 119 4.84 -7.53 12.06
CA PHE A 119 3.89 -6.71 11.32
C PHE A 119 2.57 -7.46 11.26
N VAL A 120 1.64 -7.10 12.14
CA VAL A 120 0.32 -7.73 12.25
C VAL A 120 -0.65 -6.91 11.41
N GLU A 121 -1.39 -7.56 10.52
CA GLU A 121 -2.38 -6.86 9.69
C GLU A 121 -3.32 -6.03 10.56
N ASP A 122 -3.40 -4.74 10.24
CA ASP A 122 -4.46 -3.86 10.72
C ASP A 122 -4.75 -2.77 9.68
N ASN A 123 -6.03 -2.50 9.45
CA ASN A 123 -6.48 -1.50 8.50
C ASN A 123 -6.97 -0.28 9.24
N TRP A 124 -6.41 0.88 8.93
CA TRP A 124 -6.72 2.11 9.62
C TRP A 124 -7.78 2.93 8.88
N GLU A 125 -8.76 3.45 9.63
CA GLU A 125 -9.75 4.40 9.14
C GLU A 125 -10.02 5.48 10.18
N SER A 126 -10.08 6.73 9.73
CA SER A 126 -10.65 7.85 10.48
C SER A 126 -11.92 8.34 9.79
N PRO A 127 -13.10 7.95 10.32
CA PRO A 127 -14.38 8.38 9.79
C PRO A 127 -14.57 9.90 9.80
N VAL A 128 -13.97 10.60 10.76
CA VAL A 128 -14.07 12.07 10.90
C VAL A 128 -13.29 12.78 9.79
N LEU A 129 -12.10 12.29 9.47
CA LEU A 129 -11.24 12.88 8.44
C LEU A 129 -11.60 12.38 7.02
N GLY A 130 -12.42 11.34 6.92
CA GLY A 130 -12.64 10.63 5.66
C GLY A 130 -11.33 10.08 5.09
N ALA A 131 -10.43 9.66 5.98
CA ALA A 131 -9.11 9.14 5.66
C ALA A 131 -9.06 7.65 5.98
N TRP A 132 -8.42 6.87 5.13
CA TRP A 132 -8.23 5.43 5.36
C TRP A 132 -7.01 4.91 4.61
N GLY A 133 -6.47 3.80 5.10
CA GLY A 133 -5.33 3.11 4.52
C GLY A 133 -5.24 1.66 4.96
N LEU A 134 -4.37 0.91 4.31
CA LEU A 134 -4.02 -0.46 4.70
C LEU A 134 -2.63 -0.43 5.33
N GLY A 135 -2.36 -1.34 6.26
CA GLY A 135 -1.02 -1.51 6.78
C GLY A 135 -0.97 -2.52 7.92
N TRP A 136 -0.25 -2.15 8.98
CA TRP A 136 0.04 -3.03 10.09
C TRP A 136 0.11 -2.28 11.41
N GLU A 137 -0.29 -2.97 12.47
CA GLU A 137 0.24 -2.76 13.80
C GLU A 137 1.61 -3.45 13.90
N VAL A 138 2.62 -2.74 14.39
CA VAL A 138 3.93 -3.31 14.67
C VAL A 138 4.01 -3.66 16.16
N TRP A 139 4.22 -4.93 16.43
CA TRP A 139 4.37 -5.48 17.77
C TRP A 139 5.83 -5.80 18.05
N MET A 140 6.32 -5.45 19.24
CA MET A 140 7.64 -5.80 19.75
C MET A 140 7.48 -6.49 21.10
N ASP A 141 7.90 -7.75 21.19
CA ASP A 141 7.82 -8.59 22.40
C ASP A 141 6.40 -8.62 23.04
N GLY A 142 5.37 -8.62 22.21
CA GLY A 142 3.98 -8.67 22.67
C GLY A 142 3.37 -7.33 23.06
N MET A 143 4.03 -6.20 22.74
CA MET A 143 3.45 -4.86 22.88
C MET A 143 3.41 -4.14 21.53
N GLU A 144 2.24 -3.61 21.15
CA GLU A 144 2.08 -2.75 19.99
C GLU A 144 2.83 -1.42 20.21
N ILE A 145 3.82 -1.14 19.36
CA ILE A 145 4.70 0.03 19.48
C ILE A 145 4.52 1.06 18.37
N THR A 146 3.92 0.69 17.23
CA THR A 146 3.83 1.57 16.06
C THR A 146 2.65 1.18 15.18
N GLN A 147 1.95 2.17 14.63
CA GLN A 147 1.03 1.99 13.51
C GLN A 147 1.77 2.32 12.21
N PHE A 148 1.59 1.49 11.19
CA PHE A 148 2.13 1.68 9.85
C PHE A 148 0.97 1.69 8.85
N THR A 149 0.80 2.76 8.08
CA THR A 149 -0.39 2.94 7.22
C THR A 149 -0.02 3.49 5.84
N TYR A 150 -0.47 2.84 4.77
CA TYR A 150 -0.46 3.39 3.42
C TYR A 150 -1.78 4.08 3.10
N PHE A 151 -1.79 5.42 3.14
CA PHE A 151 -3.01 6.18 2.88
C PHE A 151 -3.52 6.00 1.46
N GLN A 152 -4.74 5.48 1.33
CA GLN A 152 -5.43 5.40 0.06
C GLN A 152 -6.33 6.62 -0.17
N GLN A 153 -6.80 7.23 0.91
CA GLN A 153 -7.69 8.38 0.90
C GLN A 153 -7.40 9.30 2.09
N SER A 154 -7.55 10.61 1.87
CA SER A 154 -7.62 11.62 2.93
C SER A 154 -8.65 12.68 2.54
N GLY A 155 -9.41 13.23 3.49
CA GLY A 155 -10.43 14.23 3.18
C GLY A 155 -11.53 13.73 2.24
N SER A 156 -11.80 12.42 2.21
CA SER A 156 -12.66 11.77 1.22
C SER A 156 -12.20 11.92 -0.24
N LEU A 157 -10.90 12.13 -0.47
CA LEU A 157 -10.27 12.24 -1.77
C LEU A 157 -9.21 11.14 -1.94
N PRO A 158 -9.20 10.42 -3.07
CA PRO A 158 -8.18 9.40 -3.32
C PRO A 158 -6.80 10.05 -3.45
N LEU A 159 -5.78 9.39 -2.91
CA LEU A 159 -4.41 9.90 -2.98
C LEU A 159 -3.67 9.34 -4.20
N LEU A 160 -2.89 10.21 -4.85
CA LEU A 160 -1.92 9.86 -5.88
C LEU A 160 -0.84 10.97 -5.93
N PRO A 161 0.40 10.71 -5.50
CA PRO A 161 0.91 9.44 -4.98
C PRO A 161 0.36 9.08 -3.60
N VAL A 162 0.44 7.79 -3.25
CA VAL A 162 0.15 7.29 -1.90
C VAL A 162 1.25 7.72 -0.93
N SER A 163 0.86 8.02 0.30
CA SER A 163 1.78 8.35 1.40
C SER A 163 1.89 7.18 2.36
N VAL A 164 3.07 6.99 2.95
CA VAL A 164 3.29 6.08 4.08
C VAL A 164 3.30 6.90 5.36
N GLU A 165 2.50 6.48 6.32
CA GLU A 165 2.47 6.97 7.68
C GLU A 165 3.11 5.95 8.62
N ILE A 166 4.00 6.43 9.48
CA ILE A 166 4.64 5.65 10.54
C ILE A 166 4.44 6.43 11.84
N THR A 167 3.68 5.87 12.78
CA THR A 167 3.31 6.52 14.03
C THR A 167 3.78 5.71 15.21
N TYR A 168 4.82 6.19 15.88
CA TYR A 168 5.44 5.52 17.03
C TYR A 168 4.73 5.89 18.32
N GLY A 169 4.44 4.91 19.19
CA GLY A 169 4.04 5.14 20.57
C GLY A 169 5.26 5.22 21.48
N LEU A 170 5.75 6.45 21.74
CA LEU A 170 7.04 6.64 22.42
C LEU A 170 7.05 6.10 23.84
N GLU A 171 5.97 6.29 24.61
CA GLU A 171 5.89 5.77 25.98
C GLU A 171 6.06 4.25 26.01
N ARG A 172 5.39 3.52 25.11
CA ARG A 172 5.47 2.06 25.03
C ARG A 172 6.86 1.57 24.65
N ILE A 173 7.47 2.19 23.64
CA ILE A 173 8.83 1.88 23.20
C ILE A 173 9.82 2.07 24.36
N LEU A 174 9.73 3.20 25.07
CA LEU A 174 10.68 3.52 26.14
C LEU A 174 10.41 2.78 27.45
N MET A 175 9.17 2.40 27.74
CA MET A 175 8.87 1.47 28.83
C MET A 175 9.63 0.16 28.64
N SER A 176 9.58 -0.39 27.42
CA SER A 176 10.33 -1.61 27.07
C SER A 176 11.85 -1.40 27.16
N LEU A 177 12.38 -0.35 26.51
CA LEU A 177 13.83 -0.07 26.47
C LEU A 177 14.44 0.22 27.85
N GLN A 178 13.72 0.95 28.71
CA GLN A 178 14.20 1.27 30.06
C GLN A 178 13.88 0.17 31.08
N GLY A 179 13.14 -0.88 30.67
CA GLY A 179 12.76 -2.00 31.52
C GLY A 179 11.80 -1.60 32.66
N VAL A 180 10.89 -0.67 32.40
CA VAL A 180 9.90 -0.18 33.36
C VAL A 180 8.49 -0.62 32.97
N ASP A 181 7.66 -0.91 33.97
CA ASP A 181 6.31 -1.50 33.83
C ASP A 181 5.18 -0.45 33.82
N HIS A 182 5.51 0.83 33.95
CA HIS A 182 4.53 1.90 34.07
C HIS A 182 5.09 3.21 33.51
N PHE A 183 4.27 3.94 32.74
CA PHE A 183 4.70 5.19 32.08
C PHE A 183 5.36 6.20 33.05
N LYS A 184 4.86 6.31 34.29
CA LYS A 184 5.37 7.27 35.28
C LYS A 184 6.83 7.03 35.70
N LYS A 185 7.33 5.81 35.51
CA LYS A 185 8.70 5.40 35.85
C LYS A 185 9.69 5.65 34.72
N ILE A 186 9.23 6.02 33.52
CA ILE A 186 10.11 6.36 32.40
C ILE A 186 11.00 7.53 32.81
N GLN A 187 12.30 7.42 32.61
CA GLN A 187 13.25 8.52 32.73
C GLN A 187 13.06 9.47 31.55
N TYR A 188 12.60 10.69 31.84
CA TYR A 188 12.36 11.71 30.84
C TYR A 188 13.67 12.38 30.43
N THR A 189 14.47 12.78 31.43
CA THR A 189 15.84 13.27 31.31
C THR A 189 16.61 12.90 32.57
N GLU A 190 17.90 13.27 32.66
CA GLU A 190 18.70 12.97 33.85
C GLU A 190 18.06 13.55 35.12
N GLY A 191 17.70 12.67 36.06
CA GLY A 191 17.11 13.04 37.35
C GLY A 191 15.63 13.41 37.33
N ILE A 192 14.93 13.29 36.20
CA ILE A 192 13.50 13.61 36.08
C ILE A 192 12.75 12.47 35.39
N THR A 193 11.71 11.95 36.04
CA THR A 193 10.81 10.95 35.50
C THR A 193 9.62 11.57 34.77
N TYR A 194 9.02 10.80 33.86
CA TYR A 194 7.79 11.19 33.17
C TYR A 194 6.63 11.41 34.15
N GLY A 195 6.59 10.65 35.25
CA GLY A 195 5.60 10.80 36.31
C GLY A 195 5.68 12.14 37.02
N GLU A 196 6.89 12.62 37.34
CA GLU A 196 7.09 13.92 37.99
C GLU A 196 6.62 15.09 37.09
N LEU A 197 6.68 14.93 35.77
CA LEU A 197 6.23 15.95 34.83
C LEU A 197 4.73 15.88 34.52
N PHE A 198 4.16 14.68 34.40
CA PHE A 198 2.86 14.51 33.73
C PHE A 198 1.80 13.73 34.52
N LEU A 199 2.14 13.12 35.67
CA LEU A 199 1.15 12.36 36.45
C LEU A 199 0.01 13.24 36.95
N GLU A 200 0.31 14.44 37.44
CA GLU A 200 -0.73 15.33 37.94
C GLU A 200 -1.61 15.88 36.81
N ASN A 201 -1.00 16.21 35.66
CA ASN A 201 -1.74 16.55 34.45
C ASN A 201 -2.70 15.43 34.02
N GLU A 202 -2.26 14.17 34.05
CA GLU A 202 -3.12 13.02 33.71
C GLU A 202 -4.33 12.91 34.66
N LYS A 203 -4.14 13.15 35.96
CA LYS A 203 -5.23 13.12 36.95
C LYS A 203 -6.23 14.25 36.74
N GLU A 204 -5.75 15.49 36.66
CA GLU A 204 -6.62 16.66 36.53
C GLU A 204 -7.39 16.63 35.21
N MET A 205 -6.72 16.27 34.10
CA MET A 205 -7.38 16.15 32.81
C MET A 205 -8.35 14.96 32.76
N SER A 206 -8.04 13.84 33.43
CA SER A 206 -9.01 12.74 33.57
C SER A 206 -10.28 13.20 34.29
N ALA A 207 -10.15 13.91 35.42
CA ALA A 207 -11.28 14.45 36.16
C ALA A 207 -12.08 15.45 35.29
N TYR A 208 -11.39 16.32 34.55
CA TYR A 208 -12.04 17.23 33.61
C TYR A 208 -12.86 16.48 32.55
N TYR A 209 -12.23 15.56 31.80
CA TYR A 209 -12.87 14.86 30.69
C TYR A 209 -13.98 13.90 31.10
N LEU A 210 -13.86 13.27 32.26
CA LEU A 210 -14.81 12.25 32.71
C LEU A 210 -15.90 12.80 33.63
N GLU A 211 -15.65 13.89 34.37
CA GLU A 211 -16.56 14.36 35.42
C GLU A 211 -16.99 15.82 35.25
N HIS A 212 -16.04 16.73 35.01
CA HIS A 212 -16.26 18.16 35.23
C HIS A 212 -16.50 19.01 33.97
N ALA A 213 -16.16 18.52 32.78
CA ALA A 213 -16.43 19.25 31.54
C ALA A 213 -17.93 19.55 31.42
N ASN A 214 -18.26 20.84 31.30
CA ASN A 214 -19.64 21.30 31.15
C ASN A 214 -20.12 21.02 29.73
N VAL A 215 -21.03 20.05 29.61
CA VAL A 215 -21.55 19.56 28.34
C VAL A 215 -22.16 20.67 27.48
N ASP A 216 -22.96 21.56 28.05
CA ASP A 216 -23.62 22.64 27.31
C ASP A 216 -22.60 23.62 26.71
N HIS A 217 -21.56 23.96 27.48
CA HIS A 217 -20.49 24.83 27.00
C HIS A 217 -19.70 24.16 25.86
N ILE A 218 -19.36 22.87 26.00
CA ILE A 218 -18.59 22.15 24.98
C ILE A 218 -19.42 21.93 23.71
N GLN A 219 -20.71 21.65 23.85
CA GLN A 219 -21.61 21.56 22.69
C GLN A 219 -21.68 22.90 21.95
N LYS A 220 -21.82 24.02 22.68
CA LYS A 220 -21.77 25.35 22.07
C LYS A 220 -20.45 25.60 21.35
N HIS A 221 -19.31 25.25 21.96
CA HIS A 221 -18.01 25.37 21.29
C HIS A 221 -17.94 24.56 20.00
N PHE A 222 -18.47 23.33 19.98
CA PHE A 222 -18.54 22.54 18.75
C PHE A 222 -19.28 23.30 17.64
N ASP A 223 -20.47 23.84 17.96
CA ASP A 223 -21.30 24.55 17.00
C ASP A 223 -20.63 25.86 16.52
N ASP A 224 -20.03 26.63 17.44
CA ASP A 224 -19.29 27.86 17.12
C ASP A 224 -18.08 27.57 16.21
N PHE A 225 -17.31 26.51 16.46
CA PHE A 225 -16.19 26.10 15.61
C PHE A 225 -16.66 25.63 14.22
N GLU A 226 -17.79 24.92 14.15
CA GLU A 226 -18.37 24.51 12.86
C GLU A 226 -18.79 25.73 12.02
N GLU A 227 -19.46 26.70 12.63
CA GLU A 227 -19.89 27.94 11.96
C GLU A 227 -18.69 28.74 11.46
N GLU A 228 -17.66 28.92 12.29
CA GLU A 228 -16.43 29.61 11.92
C GLU A 228 -15.70 28.89 10.78
N ALA A 229 -15.62 27.55 10.82
CA ALA A 229 -15.04 26.76 9.73
C ALA A 229 -15.75 27.03 8.39
N ARG A 230 -17.08 27.08 8.39
CA ARG A 230 -17.89 27.37 7.19
C ARG A 230 -17.66 28.80 6.68
N SER A 231 -17.59 29.77 7.59
CA SER A 231 -17.27 31.16 7.26
C SER A 231 -15.91 31.26 6.57
N LEU A 232 -14.86 30.64 7.14
CA LEU A 232 -13.51 30.65 6.60
C LEU A 232 -13.39 29.93 5.24
N LEU A 233 -14.13 28.82 5.06
CA LEU A 233 -14.25 28.16 3.76
C LEU A 233 -14.84 29.08 2.69
N SER A 234 -15.87 29.87 3.04
CA SER A 234 -16.48 30.84 2.11
C SER A 234 -15.53 31.97 1.70
N LEU A 235 -14.56 32.28 2.57
CA LEU A 235 -13.49 33.27 2.31
C LEU A 235 -12.29 32.67 1.56
N GLY A 236 -12.29 31.38 1.24
CA GLY A 236 -11.19 30.73 0.54
C GLY A 236 -9.97 30.46 1.41
N LEU A 237 -10.15 30.27 2.73
CA LEU A 237 -9.06 30.07 3.69
C LEU A 237 -9.03 28.64 4.27
N PRO A 238 -8.44 27.65 3.56
CA PRO A 238 -8.53 26.24 3.95
C PRO A 238 -7.79 25.89 5.24
N ILE A 239 -6.64 26.52 5.50
CA ILE A 239 -5.81 26.24 6.69
C ILE A 239 -6.56 26.62 7.98
N PRO A 240 -6.99 27.88 8.18
CA PRO A 240 -7.69 28.23 9.42
C PRO A 240 -9.06 27.57 9.51
N ALA A 241 -9.73 27.27 8.39
CA ALA A 241 -10.95 26.47 8.42
C ALA A 241 -10.69 25.07 8.98
N TYR A 242 -9.58 24.43 8.58
CA TYR A 242 -9.20 23.12 9.09
C TYR A 242 -8.82 23.15 10.58
N ASP A 243 -8.15 24.20 11.05
CA ASP A 243 -7.88 24.38 12.49
C ASP A 243 -9.17 24.38 13.32
N GLN A 244 -10.26 24.98 12.81
CA GLN A 244 -11.56 24.91 13.47
C GLN A 244 -12.16 23.48 13.46
N VAL A 245 -11.92 22.70 12.41
CA VAL A 245 -12.31 21.27 12.37
C VAL A 245 -11.59 20.48 13.45
N LEU A 246 -10.31 20.76 13.71
CA LEU A 246 -9.56 20.12 14.80
C LEU A 246 -10.16 20.42 16.17
N LYS A 247 -10.49 21.70 16.42
CA LYS A 247 -11.15 22.12 17.67
C LYS A 247 -12.54 21.50 17.83
N ALA A 248 -13.34 21.46 16.77
CA ALA A 248 -14.62 20.75 16.77
C ALA A 248 -14.44 19.26 17.06
N SER A 249 -13.40 18.62 16.51
CA SER A 249 -13.08 17.22 16.80
C SER A 249 -12.68 17.00 18.25
N HIS A 250 -11.90 17.89 18.85
CA HIS A 250 -11.56 17.79 20.27
C HIS A 250 -12.78 18.00 21.16
N ALA A 251 -13.60 19.03 20.88
CA ALA A 251 -14.87 19.27 21.59
C ALA A 251 -15.80 18.04 21.51
N PHE A 252 -15.91 17.42 20.34
CA PHE A 252 -16.64 16.15 20.19
C PHE A 252 -16.08 15.05 21.10
N ASN A 253 -14.76 14.86 21.14
CA ASN A 253 -14.16 13.82 21.98
C ASN A 253 -14.43 14.04 23.48
N ILE A 254 -14.51 15.30 23.93
CA ILE A 254 -14.89 15.63 25.31
C ILE A 254 -16.36 15.28 25.57
N LEU A 255 -17.26 15.57 24.62
CA LEU A 255 -18.67 15.21 24.76
C LEU A 255 -18.85 13.68 24.80
N ASP A 256 -18.10 12.95 23.98
CA ASP A 256 -18.14 11.49 23.94
C ASP A 256 -17.64 10.89 25.27
N SER A 257 -16.53 11.41 25.82
CA SER A 257 -15.99 10.95 27.11
C SER A 257 -16.88 11.26 28.30
N ARG A 258 -17.70 12.32 28.22
CA ARG A 258 -18.73 12.63 29.21
C ARG A 258 -19.97 11.73 29.09
N GLY A 259 -20.02 10.84 28.10
CA GLY A 259 -21.15 9.94 27.84
C GLY A 259 -22.40 10.65 27.32
N PHE A 260 -22.25 11.87 26.80
CA PHE A 260 -23.36 12.67 26.29
C PHE A 260 -23.84 12.18 24.91
N VAL A 261 -22.92 11.70 24.09
CA VAL A 261 -23.17 11.39 22.68
C VAL A 261 -23.72 9.97 22.51
N GLY A 262 -25.00 9.86 22.13
CA GLY A 262 -25.60 8.59 21.73
C GLY A 262 -25.15 8.12 20.34
N VAL A 263 -25.39 6.85 19.99
CA VAL A 263 -24.95 6.25 18.70
C VAL A 263 -25.41 7.05 17.48
N THR A 264 -26.67 7.46 17.44
CA THR A 264 -27.23 8.26 16.32
C THR A 264 -26.59 9.65 16.27
N GLU A 265 -26.31 10.25 17.42
CA GLU A 265 -25.72 11.58 17.49
C GLU A 265 -24.24 11.56 17.07
N ARG A 266 -23.50 10.50 17.45
CA ARG A 266 -22.12 10.28 17.01
C ARG A 266 -22.02 10.28 15.49
N ALA A 267 -22.91 9.55 14.81
CA ALA A 267 -22.96 9.54 13.35
C ALA A 267 -23.22 10.94 12.75
N ARG A 268 -24.07 11.76 13.41
CA ARG A 268 -24.35 13.14 13.00
C ARG A 268 -23.12 14.04 13.13
N TYR A 269 -22.42 13.99 14.27
CA TYR A 269 -21.18 14.75 14.49
C TYR A 269 -20.09 14.35 13.48
N PHE A 270 -19.89 13.05 13.26
CA PHE A 270 -18.95 12.54 12.26
C PHE A 270 -19.30 13.01 10.85
N GLY A 271 -20.59 13.01 10.48
CA GLY A 271 -21.03 13.53 9.18
C GLY A 271 -20.73 15.02 9.00
N ARG A 272 -20.96 15.85 10.02
CA ARG A 272 -20.65 17.30 10.02
C ARG A 272 -19.16 17.54 9.83
N MET A 273 -18.32 16.92 10.67
CA MET A 273 -16.87 17.09 10.60
C MET A 273 -16.27 16.53 9.31
N ARG A 274 -16.73 15.37 8.83
CA ARG A 274 -16.29 14.80 7.54
C ARG A 274 -16.61 15.71 6.38
N SER A 275 -17.79 16.34 6.39
CA SER A 275 -18.17 17.31 5.37
C SER A 275 -17.25 18.53 5.35
N LEU A 276 -16.89 19.06 6.53
CA LEU A 276 -15.93 20.17 6.62
C LEU A 276 -14.52 19.75 6.21
N ALA A 277 -14.02 18.61 6.69
CA ALA A 277 -12.71 18.08 6.34
C ALA A 277 -12.56 17.88 4.82
N ARG A 278 -13.61 17.36 4.16
CA ARG A 278 -13.66 17.25 2.70
C ARG A 278 -13.60 18.60 2.01
N GLN A 279 -14.37 19.59 2.45
CA GLN A 279 -14.36 20.93 1.87
C GLN A 279 -13.01 21.62 2.06
N CYS A 280 -12.40 21.51 3.24
CA CYS A 280 -11.05 22.00 3.51
C CYS A 280 -10.03 21.35 2.56
N SER A 281 -10.14 20.04 2.34
CA SER A 281 -9.25 19.28 1.45
C SER A 281 -9.38 19.69 -0.02
N GLN A 282 -10.62 19.87 -0.50
CA GLN A 282 -10.89 20.34 -1.85
C GLN A 282 -10.37 21.76 -2.09
N LEU A 283 -10.62 22.66 -1.13
CA LEU A 283 -10.15 24.04 -1.20
C LEU A 283 -8.62 24.11 -1.12
N TRP A 284 -8.01 23.34 -0.22
CA TRP A 284 -6.55 23.22 -0.12
C TRP A 284 -5.95 22.82 -1.47
N LEU A 285 -6.42 21.73 -2.08
CA LEU A 285 -5.94 21.28 -3.39
C LEU A 285 -6.06 22.35 -4.47
N LYS A 286 -7.22 23.00 -4.54
CA LYS A 286 -7.46 24.10 -5.49
C LYS A 286 -6.43 25.22 -5.28
N THR A 287 -6.23 25.66 -4.04
CA THR A 287 -5.24 26.70 -3.72
C THR A 287 -3.82 26.26 -4.09
N ARG A 288 -3.44 25.00 -3.86
CA ARG A 288 -2.11 24.46 -4.23
C ARG A 288 -1.91 24.42 -5.74
N GLU A 289 -2.95 24.05 -6.49
CA GLU A 289 -2.95 24.04 -7.95
C GLU A 289 -2.79 25.47 -8.51
N GLU A 290 -3.53 26.45 -7.98
CA GLU A 290 -3.48 27.85 -8.42
C GLU A 290 -2.09 28.48 -8.26
N ILE A 291 -1.34 28.09 -7.23
CA ILE A 291 0.05 28.52 -7.02
C ILE A 291 1.10 27.61 -7.70
N GLY A 292 0.64 26.66 -8.52
CA GLY A 292 1.50 25.82 -9.35
C GLY A 292 2.28 24.72 -8.61
N TYR A 293 1.75 24.19 -7.50
CA TYR A 293 2.38 23.11 -6.71
C TYR A 293 3.86 23.40 -6.37
N PRO A 294 4.15 24.34 -5.45
CA PRO A 294 5.50 24.88 -5.24
C PRO A 294 6.50 23.87 -4.67
N LEU A 295 6.07 22.72 -4.14
CA LEU A 295 6.95 21.61 -3.76
C LEU A 295 7.26 20.66 -4.93
N GLY A 296 6.82 21.01 -6.14
CA GLY A 296 6.91 20.20 -7.34
C GLY A 296 5.75 19.23 -7.49
N THR A 297 5.71 18.51 -8.60
CA THR A 297 4.71 17.46 -8.85
C THR A 297 5.41 16.12 -8.95
N TYR A 298 4.88 15.13 -8.23
CA TYR A 298 5.25 13.75 -8.46
C TYR A 298 4.88 13.39 -9.89
N GLN A 299 5.90 13.05 -10.68
CA GLN A 299 5.70 12.30 -11.90
C GLN A 299 5.88 10.85 -11.51
N GLU A 300 4.87 10.02 -11.81
CA GLU A 300 5.04 8.57 -11.78
C GLU A 300 6.29 8.29 -12.59
N ALA A 301 7.32 7.71 -11.94
CA ALA A 301 8.56 7.39 -12.63
C ALA A 301 8.13 6.67 -13.90
N ASN A 302 8.41 7.25 -15.07
CA ASN A 302 8.02 6.66 -16.35
C ASN A 302 8.39 5.20 -16.22
N LEU A 303 7.39 4.32 -16.14
CA LEU A 303 7.59 2.90 -16.14
C LEU A 303 8.02 2.60 -17.57
N VAL A 304 9.28 2.96 -17.87
CA VAL A 304 10.00 2.45 -19.01
C VAL A 304 10.17 1.00 -18.62
N TYR A 305 9.14 0.22 -18.93
CA TYR A 305 9.24 -1.21 -19.04
C TYR A 305 10.42 -1.40 -19.97
N PRO A 306 11.59 -1.82 -19.46
CA PRO A 306 12.67 -2.08 -20.38
C PRO A 306 12.10 -3.13 -21.33
N HIS A 307 12.00 -2.79 -22.61
CA HIS A 307 11.90 -3.81 -23.62
C HIS A 307 13.08 -4.72 -23.30
N VAL A 308 12.80 -5.91 -22.79
CA VAL A 308 13.87 -6.85 -22.49
C VAL A 308 14.37 -7.33 -23.83
N SER A 309 15.29 -6.55 -24.37
CA SER A 309 16.11 -6.87 -25.52
C SER A 309 17.43 -7.35 -24.98
N GLU A 310 17.41 -8.52 -24.36
CA GLU A 310 18.56 -9.40 -24.35
C GLU A 310 18.03 -10.78 -24.71
N LYS A 311 18.18 -11.13 -26.00
CA LYS A 311 18.13 -12.53 -26.43
C LYS A 311 19.27 -13.25 -25.71
N LEU A 312 19.05 -13.69 -24.48
CA LEU A 312 19.83 -14.75 -23.88
C LEU A 312 19.84 -15.91 -24.87
N SER A 313 21.02 -16.49 -25.06
CA SER A 313 21.25 -17.45 -26.13
C SER A 313 20.32 -18.67 -25.91
N ARG A 314 19.23 -18.72 -26.69
CA ARG A 314 18.33 -19.88 -26.82
C ARG A 314 19.06 -21.15 -27.32
N LYS A 315 20.37 -21.04 -27.56
CA LYS A 315 21.23 -22.07 -28.16
C LYS A 315 21.72 -23.12 -27.16
N GLU A 316 21.52 -22.93 -25.85
CA GLU A 316 22.09 -23.83 -24.83
C GLU A 316 21.03 -24.66 -24.07
N VAL A 317 19.74 -24.31 -24.15
CA VAL A 317 18.66 -25.10 -23.53
C VAL A 317 18.14 -26.13 -24.54
N LEU A 318 18.72 -27.32 -24.49
CA LEU A 318 18.34 -28.51 -25.27
C LEU A 318 16.83 -28.80 -25.14
N GLY A 319 16.22 -29.28 -26.24
CA GLY A 319 14.77 -29.36 -26.50
C GLY A 319 13.92 -30.30 -25.62
N GLN A 320 14.10 -30.26 -24.31
CA GLN A 320 13.30 -30.97 -23.33
C GLN A 320 12.45 -29.99 -22.52
N ALA A 321 11.32 -30.47 -22.02
CA ALA A 321 10.48 -29.70 -21.12
C ALA A 321 11.22 -29.40 -19.81
N GLN A 322 11.07 -28.18 -19.29
CA GLN A 322 11.81 -27.68 -18.13
C GLN A 322 10.84 -27.18 -17.06
N THR A 323 11.29 -27.12 -15.81
CA THR A 323 10.50 -26.54 -14.74
C THR A 323 10.36 -25.03 -14.93
N PHE A 324 9.15 -24.50 -14.80
CA PHE A 324 8.92 -23.06 -14.72
C PHE A 324 8.60 -22.65 -13.28
N VAL A 325 9.16 -21.52 -12.85
CA VAL A 325 8.94 -20.95 -11.52
C VAL A 325 8.54 -19.49 -11.67
N LEU A 326 7.46 -19.09 -11.01
CA LEU A 326 7.08 -17.69 -10.78
C LEU A 326 7.17 -17.42 -9.27
N GLU A 327 7.83 -16.35 -8.88
CA GLU A 327 7.85 -15.85 -7.51
C GLU A 327 7.41 -14.38 -7.47
N ILE A 328 6.53 -14.06 -6.53
CA ILE A 328 6.04 -12.72 -6.24
C ILE A 328 6.35 -12.43 -4.78
N GLY A 329 7.22 -11.46 -4.55
CA GLY A 329 7.60 -11.02 -3.22
C GLY A 329 6.85 -9.78 -2.80
N THR A 330 6.29 -9.81 -1.60
CA THR A 330 5.45 -8.75 -1.06
C THR A 330 5.92 -8.33 0.33
N GLU A 331 5.40 -7.19 0.81
CA GLU A 331 5.26 -6.96 2.26
C GLU A 331 4.24 -7.95 2.86
N GLU A 332 4.19 -8.04 4.19
CA GLU A 332 3.45 -9.06 4.94
C GLU A 332 1.95 -9.07 4.59
N LEU A 333 1.57 -10.06 3.79
CA LEU A 333 0.21 -10.36 3.39
C LEU A 333 -0.61 -10.92 4.56
N PRO A 334 -1.91 -10.62 4.57
CA PRO A 334 -2.88 -11.32 5.41
C PRO A 334 -2.84 -12.84 5.19
N PRO A 335 -2.96 -13.67 6.24
CA PRO A 335 -2.95 -15.13 6.08
C PRO A 335 -4.01 -15.66 5.12
N HIS A 336 -5.20 -15.06 5.09
CA HIS A 336 -6.28 -15.44 4.17
C HIS A 336 -5.95 -15.07 2.72
N ASP A 337 -5.41 -13.88 2.49
CA ASP A 337 -4.96 -13.43 1.17
C ASP A 337 -3.86 -14.32 0.60
N VAL A 338 -2.96 -14.85 1.43
CA VAL A 338 -1.92 -15.80 0.98
C VAL A 338 -2.57 -17.04 0.37
N VAL A 339 -3.51 -17.65 1.09
CA VAL A 339 -4.19 -18.88 0.64
C VAL A 339 -4.99 -18.60 -0.63
N GLU A 340 -5.85 -17.58 -0.61
CA GLU A 340 -6.70 -17.23 -1.76
C GLU A 340 -5.87 -16.84 -3.00
N ALA A 341 -4.78 -16.10 -2.83
CA ALA A 341 -3.91 -15.73 -3.94
C ALA A 341 -3.20 -16.93 -4.55
N THR A 342 -2.71 -17.87 -3.73
CA THR A 342 -2.08 -19.10 -4.26
C THR A 342 -3.05 -19.94 -5.09
N GLU A 343 -4.30 -20.10 -4.64
CA GLU A 343 -5.32 -20.84 -5.39
C GLU A 343 -5.71 -20.12 -6.69
N GLN A 344 -5.86 -18.80 -6.65
CA GLN A 344 -6.17 -18.00 -7.84
C GLN A 344 -5.03 -18.07 -8.85
N LEU A 345 -3.78 -17.93 -8.40
CA LEU A 345 -2.58 -18.05 -9.24
C LEU A 345 -2.50 -19.40 -9.94
N GLU A 346 -2.76 -20.50 -9.23
CA GLU A 346 -2.79 -21.84 -9.81
C GLU A 346 -3.81 -21.93 -10.94
N LYS A 347 -5.06 -21.56 -10.65
CA LYS A 347 -6.18 -21.63 -11.60
C LYS A 347 -5.91 -20.77 -12.84
N SER A 348 -5.49 -19.53 -12.65
CA SER A 348 -5.17 -18.59 -13.74
C SER A 348 -4.02 -19.07 -14.60
N LEU A 349 -2.96 -19.62 -14.00
CA LEU A 349 -1.81 -20.12 -14.75
C LEU A 349 -2.17 -21.36 -15.55
N VAL A 350 -2.87 -22.35 -14.97
CA VAL A 350 -3.35 -23.54 -15.69
C VAL A 350 -4.24 -23.15 -16.87
N GLN A 351 -5.17 -22.20 -16.67
CA GLN A 351 -6.03 -21.72 -17.73
C GLN A 351 -5.24 -21.06 -18.87
N ILE A 352 -4.25 -20.25 -18.55
CA ILE A 352 -3.41 -19.57 -19.55
C ILE A 352 -2.50 -20.55 -20.27
N LEU A 353 -1.86 -21.49 -19.58
CA LEU A 353 -1.03 -22.51 -20.22
C LEU A 353 -1.85 -23.34 -21.22
N GLY A 354 -3.07 -23.74 -20.86
CA GLY A 354 -4.02 -24.40 -21.76
C GLY A 354 -4.41 -23.54 -22.96
N LYS A 355 -4.81 -22.28 -22.73
CA LYS A 355 -5.15 -21.32 -23.79
C LYS A 355 -3.98 -21.06 -24.75
N ARG A 356 -2.76 -21.06 -24.23
CA ARG A 356 -1.53 -20.86 -25.01
C ARG A 356 -0.97 -22.16 -25.59
N ARG A 357 -1.66 -23.30 -25.41
CA ARG A 357 -1.25 -24.61 -25.94
C ARG A 357 0.16 -25.02 -25.48
N LEU A 358 0.53 -24.62 -24.27
CA LEU A 358 1.78 -25.02 -23.64
C LEU A 358 1.52 -26.29 -22.83
N SER A 359 2.10 -27.42 -23.23
CA SER A 359 2.03 -28.64 -22.44
C SER A 359 2.88 -28.51 -21.17
N HIS A 360 2.34 -29.03 -20.07
CA HIS A 360 2.96 -28.95 -18.76
C HIS A 360 2.64 -30.18 -17.91
N GLY A 361 3.47 -30.43 -16.90
CA GLY A 361 3.24 -31.38 -15.83
C GLY A 361 2.37 -30.78 -14.72
N LYS A 362 2.62 -31.18 -13.47
CA LYS A 362 1.87 -30.66 -12.32
C LYS A 362 2.21 -29.19 -12.06
N VAL A 363 1.21 -28.46 -11.56
CA VAL A 363 1.37 -27.11 -11.04
C VAL A 363 1.30 -27.18 -9.52
N HIS A 364 2.29 -26.61 -8.84
CA HIS A 364 2.36 -26.53 -7.39
C HIS A 364 2.39 -25.07 -6.98
N THR A 365 1.72 -24.73 -5.90
CA THR A 365 1.72 -23.38 -5.35
C THR A 365 2.22 -23.37 -3.91
N TYR A 366 2.92 -22.32 -3.56
CA TYR A 366 3.50 -22.11 -2.23
C TYR A 366 3.25 -20.68 -1.80
N GLY A 367 2.92 -20.50 -0.53
CA GLY A 367 2.59 -19.19 0.04
C GLY A 367 3.19 -19.02 1.42
N THR A 368 3.80 -17.87 1.64
CA THR A 368 4.16 -17.30 2.94
C THR A 368 3.69 -15.85 2.97
N PRO A 369 3.61 -15.18 4.14
CA PRO A 369 3.19 -13.78 4.20
C PRO A 369 3.96 -12.84 3.27
N ARG A 370 5.21 -13.13 2.91
CA ARG A 370 6.03 -12.26 2.05
C ARG A 370 6.33 -12.83 0.66
N ARG A 371 5.81 -14.03 0.35
CA ARG A 371 6.15 -14.72 -0.90
C ARG A 371 5.01 -15.60 -1.37
N LEU A 372 4.58 -15.38 -2.61
CA LEU A 372 3.74 -16.28 -3.37
C LEU A 372 4.60 -16.91 -4.46
N ALA A 373 4.56 -18.23 -4.62
CA ALA A 373 5.32 -18.91 -5.66
C ALA A 373 4.47 -19.98 -6.36
N VAL A 374 4.72 -20.15 -7.66
CA VAL A 374 4.13 -21.20 -8.49
C VAL A 374 5.24 -21.95 -9.20
N VAL A 375 5.20 -23.27 -9.16
CA VAL A 375 6.14 -24.18 -9.83
C VAL A 375 5.37 -25.06 -10.79
N VAL A 376 5.70 -24.99 -12.08
CA VAL A 376 5.12 -25.80 -13.15
C VAL A 376 6.16 -26.81 -13.61
N GLU A 377 5.93 -28.08 -13.35
CA GLU A 377 6.82 -29.15 -13.81
C GLU A 377 6.73 -29.33 -15.32
N ASN A 378 7.82 -29.76 -15.97
CA ASN A 378 7.82 -30.21 -17.37
C ASN A 378 7.09 -29.26 -18.33
N LEU A 379 7.27 -27.95 -18.19
CA LEU A 379 6.72 -26.97 -19.12
C LEU A 379 7.49 -27.02 -20.44
N CYS A 380 6.79 -27.18 -21.56
CA CYS A 380 7.40 -27.21 -22.88
C CYS A 380 7.99 -25.84 -23.27
N LEU A 381 9.08 -25.85 -24.04
CA LEU A 381 9.76 -24.62 -24.50
C LEU A 381 8.97 -23.84 -25.55
N LYS A 382 8.01 -24.47 -26.23
CA LYS A 382 7.23 -23.90 -27.33
C LYS A 382 5.78 -24.35 -27.28
N GLN A 383 4.89 -23.49 -27.74
CA GLN A 383 3.49 -23.83 -27.97
C GLN A 383 3.38 -25.03 -28.92
N MET A 384 2.38 -25.89 -28.70
CA MET A 384 2.02 -26.90 -29.68
C MET A 384 1.51 -26.23 -30.96
N GLU A 385 1.98 -26.72 -32.11
CA GLU A 385 1.48 -26.29 -33.42
C GLU A 385 0.00 -26.62 -33.53
N GLU A 386 -0.79 -25.66 -34.01
CA GLU A 386 -2.22 -25.86 -34.30
C GLU A 386 -2.48 -25.50 -35.77
N GLU A 387 -3.18 -26.39 -36.47
CA GLU A 387 -3.71 -26.11 -37.80
C GLU A 387 -5.13 -25.57 -37.66
N VAL A 388 -5.32 -24.29 -38.00
CA VAL A 388 -6.62 -23.64 -37.95
C VAL A 388 -7.22 -23.59 -39.35
N GLU A 389 -8.48 -23.98 -39.46
CA GLU A 389 -9.26 -23.87 -40.70
C GLU A 389 -9.89 -22.47 -40.79
N LEU A 390 -9.40 -21.64 -41.72
CA LEU A 390 -9.89 -20.29 -41.94
C LEU A 390 -10.90 -20.25 -43.07
N ARG A 391 -12.07 -19.65 -42.82
CA ARG A 391 -13.09 -19.41 -43.84
C ARG A 391 -12.74 -18.17 -44.68
N GLY A 392 -12.64 -18.36 -45.98
CA GLY A 392 -12.46 -17.31 -46.97
C GLY A 392 -13.77 -16.89 -47.65
N PRO A 393 -13.70 -16.14 -48.76
CA PRO A 393 -14.87 -15.70 -49.51
C PRO A 393 -15.69 -16.87 -50.11
N PRO A 394 -16.96 -16.65 -50.50
CA PRO A 394 -17.74 -17.63 -51.25
C PRO A 394 -17.02 -18.05 -52.53
N VAL A 395 -17.15 -19.31 -52.94
CA VAL A 395 -16.51 -19.86 -54.15
C VAL A 395 -16.85 -19.03 -55.38
N ALA A 396 -18.10 -18.57 -55.50
CA ALA A 396 -18.57 -17.70 -56.59
C ALA A 396 -17.87 -16.34 -56.67
N LYS A 397 -17.22 -15.90 -55.59
CA LYS A 397 -16.39 -14.68 -55.54
C LYS A 397 -14.90 -14.97 -55.53
N ALA A 398 -14.50 -16.20 -55.19
CA ALA A 398 -13.13 -16.64 -55.08
C ALA A 398 -12.52 -17.04 -56.44
N PHE A 399 -13.33 -17.57 -57.36
CA PHE A 399 -12.89 -17.98 -58.70
C PHE A 399 -13.75 -17.32 -59.78
N ASP A 400 -13.14 -17.00 -60.92
CA ASP A 400 -13.84 -16.47 -62.10
C ASP A 400 -14.47 -17.59 -62.96
N GLN A 401 -15.08 -17.22 -64.09
CA GLN A 401 -15.73 -18.15 -65.02
C GLN A 401 -14.75 -19.11 -65.72
N GLU A 402 -13.45 -18.83 -65.68
CA GLU A 402 -12.37 -19.67 -66.23
C GLU A 402 -11.73 -20.55 -65.14
N GLY A 403 -12.18 -20.44 -63.88
CA GLY A 403 -11.64 -21.17 -62.74
C GLY A 403 -10.35 -20.59 -62.17
N LYS A 404 -9.95 -19.37 -62.57
CA LYS A 404 -8.77 -18.69 -62.01
C LYS A 404 -9.11 -17.95 -60.72
N PRO A 405 -8.17 -17.89 -59.75
CA PRO A 405 -8.38 -17.16 -58.50
C PRO A 405 -8.57 -15.67 -58.76
N THR A 406 -9.61 -15.08 -58.16
CA THR A 406 -9.86 -13.64 -58.22
C THR A 406 -8.96 -12.90 -57.23
N LYS A 407 -8.90 -11.57 -57.32
CA LYS A 407 -8.23 -10.71 -56.32
C LYS A 407 -8.71 -10.96 -54.88
N ALA A 408 -9.95 -11.45 -54.70
CA ALA A 408 -10.48 -11.78 -53.38
C ALA A 408 -9.85 -13.07 -52.80
N ALA A 409 -9.65 -14.09 -53.64
CA ALA A 409 -8.94 -15.30 -53.26
C ALA A 409 -7.44 -15.05 -53.05
N GLU A 410 -6.81 -14.26 -53.93
CA GLU A 410 -5.40 -13.87 -53.80
C GLU A 410 -5.16 -13.01 -52.54
N GLY A 411 -6.05 -12.06 -52.26
CA GLY A 411 -5.99 -11.25 -51.05
C GLY A 411 -6.16 -12.07 -49.77
N PHE A 412 -7.04 -13.08 -49.78
CA PHE A 412 -7.20 -14.02 -48.68
C PHE A 412 -5.93 -14.89 -48.48
N CYS A 413 -5.35 -15.39 -49.57
CA CYS A 413 -4.11 -16.18 -49.53
C CYS A 413 -2.92 -15.37 -49.00
N ARG A 414 -2.76 -14.13 -49.49
CA ARG A 414 -1.70 -13.21 -49.05
C ARG A 414 -1.83 -12.82 -47.59
N LYS A 415 -3.05 -12.57 -47.10
CA LYS A 415 -3.31 -12.22 -45.70
C LYS A 415 -2.92 -13.34 -44.74
N ASN A 416 -3.18 -14.59 -45.13
CA ASN A 416 -3.00 -15.76 -44.27
C ASN A 416 -1.74 -16.57 -44.59
N ASN A 417 -0.89 -16.07 -45.51
CA ASN A 417 0.36 -16.69 -45.94
C ASN A 417 0.21 -18.15 -46.42
N VAL A 418 -0.84 -18.43 -47.19
CA VAL A 418 -1.13 -19.76 -47.76
C VAL A 418 -1.09 -19.73 -49.29
N PRO A 419 -0.58 -20.78 -49.96
CA PRO A 419 -0.61 -20.86 -51.41
C PRO A 419 -2.04 -21.09 -51.92
N VAL A 420 -2.39 -20.52 -53.07
CA VAL A 420 -3.74 -20.63 -53.67
C VAL A 420 -4.14 -22.10 -53.89
N ASP A 421 -3.17 -22.96 -54.19
CA ASP A 421 -3.38 -24.38 -54.44
C ASP A 421 -3.73 -25.19 -53.18
N SER A 422 -3.56 -24.59 -51.98
CA SER A 422 -3.94 -25.22 -50.71
C SER A 422 -5.39 -24.95 -50.29
N LEU A 423 -6.13 -24.18 -51.09
CA LEU A 423 -7.53 -23.88 -50.83
C LEU A 423 -8.42 -25.08 -51.14
N TYR A 424 -9.37 -25.37 -50.26
CA TYR A 424 -10.42 -26.36 -50.50
C TYR A 424 -11.80 -25.74 -50.29
N LYS A 425 -12.80 -26.37 -50.88
CA LYS A 425 -14.19 -25.89 -50.83
C LYS A 425 -14.94 -26.64 -49.73
N LYS A 426 -15.76 -25.93 -48.98
CA LYS A 426 -16.64 -26.52 -47.97
C LYS A 426 -17.97 -25.76 -47.96
N ILE A 427 -19.06 -26.52 -47.89
CA ILE A 427 -20.41 -25.97 -47.85
C ILE A 427 -20.73 -25.61 -46.40
N ASP A 428 -21.06 -24.33 -46.17
CA ASP A 428 -21.45 -23.81 -44.85
C ASP A 428 -22.86 -23.19 -44.99
N GLY A 429 -23.87 -23.93 -44.56
CA GLY A 429 -25.28 -23.62 -44.81
C GLY A 429 -25.70 -23.83 -46.27
N LYS A 430 -26.12 -22.76 -46.96
CA LYS A 430 -26.53 -22.79 -48.39
C LYS A 430 -25.45 -22.28 -49.35
N THR A 431 -24.26 -21.93 -48.84
CA THR A 431 -23.23 -21.25 -49.63
C THR A 431 -21.92 -22.03 -49.51
N GLU A 432 -21.25 -22.22 -50.65
CA GLU A 432 -19.94 -22.85 -50.72
C GLU A 432 -18.87 -21.76 -50.52
N TYR A 433 -17.97 -21.97 -49.56
CA TYR A 433 -16.85 -21.06 -49.26
C TYR A 433 -15.52 -21.76 -49.54
N ILE A 434 -14.49 -20.96 -49.86
CA ILE A 434 -13.11 -21.45 -49.82
C ILE A 434 -12.59 -21.45 -48.38
N TYR A 435 -11.80 -22.46 -48.04
CA TYR A 435 -11.13 -22.61 -46.76
C TYR A 435 -9.64 -22.87 -46.98
N ALA A 436 -8.83 -22.45 -46.01
CA ALA A 436 -7.41 -22.79 -45.93
C ALA A 436 -7.09 -23.35 -44.56
N ARG A 437 -6.20 -24.35 -44.51
CA ARG A 437 -5.54 -24.74 -43.26
C ARG A 437 -4.29 -23.91 -43.09
N VAL A 438 -4.23 -23.14 -42.02
CA VAL A 438 -3.07 -22.31 -41.67
C VAL A 438 -2.45 -22.90 -40.42
N LYS A 439 -1.15 -23.17 -40.48
CA LYS A 439 -0.36 -23.46 -39.28
C LYS A 439 -0.10 -22.15 -38.54
N GLU A 440 -0.66 -22.00 -37.35
CA GLU A 440 -0.25 -20.90 -36.48
C GLU A 440 1.22 -21.08 -36.08
N SER A 441 2.00 -20.01 -36.20
CA SER A 441 3.42 -20.04 -35.81
C SER A 441 3.55 -20.23 -34.30
N ALA A 442 4.13 -21.34 -33.88
CA ALA A 442 4.40 -21.63 -32.48
C ALA A 442 5.42 -20.63 -31.90
N ARG A 443 5.03 -19.95 -30.81
CA ARG A 443 5.91 -19.06 -30.05
C ARG A 443 6.59 -19.81 -28.92
N TYR A 444 7.67 -19.25 -28.38
CA TYR A 444 8.32 -19.82 -27.20
C TYR A 444 7.54 -19.50 -25.92
N ALA A 445 7.67 -20.37 -24.91
CA ALA A 445 6.98 -20.21 -23.64
C ALA A 445 7.38 -18.91 -22.91
N ASP A 446 8.67 -18.56 -22.92
CA ASP A 446 9.18 -17.29 -22.36
C ASP A 446 8.51 -16.08 -22.99
N GLU A 447 8.40 -16.04 -24.33
CA GLU A 447 7.79 -14.93 -25.06
C GLU A 447 6.32 -14.73 -24.70
N VAL A 448 5.58 -15.83 -24.57
CA VAL A 448 4.14 -15.79 -24.29
C VAL A 448 3.87 -15.50 -22.81
N LEU A 449 4.61 -16.14 -21.91
CA LEU A 449 4.48 -15.91 -20.47
C LEU A 449 4.91 -14.49 -20.08
N SER A 450 5.92 -13.92 -20.75
CA SER A 450 6.31 -12.53 -20.55
C SER A 450 5.14 -11.54 -20.76
N GLU A 451 4.23 -11.86 -21.69
CA GLU A 451 3.03 -11.05 -21.97
C GLU A 451 1.89 -11.34 -20.98
N ASP A 452 1.72 -12.60 -20.58
CA ASP A 452 0.56 -13.04 -19.78
C ASP A 452 0.76 -12.84 -18.27
N LEU A 453 1.98 -12.93 -17.75
CA LEU A 453 2.27 -12.86 -16.31
C LEU A 453 1.79 -11.56 -15.64
N PRO A 454 1.98 -10.35 -16.21
CA PRO A 454 1.42 -9.14 -15.61
C PRO A 454 -0.10 -9.21 -15.47
N THR A 455 -0.78 -9.79 -16.46
CA THR A 455 -2.25 -9.95 -16.45
C THR A 455 -2.67 -10.95 -15.37
N ILE A 456 -1.96 -12.06 -15.24
CA ILE A 456 -2.20 -13.07 -14.19
C ILE A 456 -2.12 -12.43 -12.80
N ILE A 457 -1.04 -11.70 -12.53
CA ILE A 457 -0.80 -11.10 -11.21
C ILE A 457 -1.83 -10.00 -10.93
N SER A 458 -2.17 -9.16 -11.92
CA SER A 458 -3.21 -8.14 -11.78
C SER A 458 -4.62 -8.71 -11.61
N GLY A 459 -4.84 -9.96 -12.03
CA GLY A 459 -6.12 -10.64 -11.97
C GLY A 459 -6.44 -11.26 -10.61
N ILE A 460 -5.49 -11.27 -9.68
CA ILE A 460 -5.73 -11.77 -8.31
C ILE A 460 -6.66 -10.78 -7.60
N SER A 461 -7.81 -11.28 -7.17
CA SER A 461 -8.80 -10.52 -6.42
C SER A 461 -8.55 -10.66 -4.93
N PHE A 462 -8.63 -9.54 -4.21
CA PHE A 462 -8.51 -9.48 -2.76
C PHE A 462 -9.71 -8.73 -2.15
N PRO A 463 -10.13 -9.03 -0.91
CA PRO A 463 -11.21 -8.32 -0.24
C PRO A 463 -10.92 -6.82 -0.06
N LYS A 464 -9.66 -6.48 0.21
CA LYS A 464 -9.14 -5.12 0.23
C LYS A 464 -7.86 -5.05 -0.58
N SER A 465 -7.66 -3.92 -1.26
CA SER A 465 -6.44 -3.68 -2.02
C SER A 465 -5.99 -2.24 -1.84
N MET A 466 -4.70 -2.04 -2.07
CA MET A 466 -4.05 -0.74 -1.97
C MET A 466 -3.17 -0.50 -3.18
N ARG A 467 -2.90 0.78 -3.41
CA ARG A 467 -1.88 1.28 -4.32
C ARG A 467 -0.62 1.62 -3.53
N TRP A 468 0.52 1.47 -4.18
CA TRP A 468 1.83 1.91 -3.70
C TRP A 468 2.65 2.32 -4.93
N ASN A 469 3.09 3.58 -5.02
CA ASN A 469 3.93 4.10 -6.12
C ASN A 469 3.50 3.78 -7.57
N SER A 470 2.26 3.35 -7.76
CA SER A 470 1.74 2.72 -8.96
C SER A 470 0.23 2.84 -8.95
N ASN A 471 -0.38 2.91 -10.13
CA ASN A 471 -1.84 2.80 -10.29
C ASN A 471 -2.37 1.37 -10.16
N ILE A 472 -1.48 0.36 -10.06
CA ILE A 472 -1.85 -1.03 -9.83
C ILE A 472 -2.30 -1.22 -8.37
N VAL A 473 -3.29 -2.09 -8.19
CA VAL A 473 -3.80 -2.51 -6.88
C VAL A 473 -3.34 -3.92 -6.56
N PHE A 474 -3.05 -4.17 -5.29
CA PHE A 474 -2.73 -5.49 -4.73
C PHE A 474 -3.04 -5.48 -3.22
N SER A 475 -3.05 -6.63 -2.56
CA SER A 475 -3.30 -6.68 -1.11
C SER A 475 -2.25 -5.88 -0.32
N ARG A 476 -0.97 -6.03 -0.66
CA ARG A 476 0.18 -5.32 -0.05
C ARG A 476 1.23 -4.98 -1.12
N PRO A 477 2.16 -4.04 -0.86
CA PRO A 477 3.19 -3.68 -1.83
C PRO A 477 3.98 -4.88 -2.33
N VAL A 478 4.01 -5.07 -3.64
CA VAL A 478 4.96 -5.99 -4.29
C VAL A 478 6.33 -5.32 -4.25
N ARG A 479 7.36 -6.07 -3.82
CA ARG A 479 8.74 -5.60 -3.66
C ARG A 479 9.69 -6.26 -4.67
N TRP A 480 9.42 -7.50 -5.07
CA TRP A 480 10.16 -8.17 -6.16
C TRP A 480 9.29 -9.16 -6.93
N ILE A 481 9.73 -9.47 -8.15
CA ILE A 481 9.13 -10.50 -9.01
C ILE A 481 10.26 -11.30 -9.66
N MET A 482 10.02 -12.58 -9.91
CA MET A 482 10.92 -13.48 -10.62
C MET A 482 10.14 -14.45 -11.47
N ALA A 483 10.59 -14.71 -12.69
CA ALA A 483 10.12 -15.87 -13.44
C ALA A 483 11.29 -16.56 -14.15
N LEU A 484 11.37 -17.88 -14.04
CA LEU A 484 12.41 -18.73 -14.61
C LEU A 484 11.78 -19.91 -15.34
N HIS A 485 12.34 -20.31 -16.49
CA HIS A 485 12.01 -21.55 -17.21
C HIS A 485 13.29 -22.36 -17.41
N GLY A 486 13.54 -23.32 -16.52
CA GLY A 486 14.88 -23.86 -16.31
C GLY A 486 15.82 -22.73 -15.85
N ASP A 487 16.96 -22.57 -16.54
CA ASP A 487 17.90 -21.48 -16.29
C ASP A 487 17.58 -20.20 -17.09
N LEU A 488 16.51 -20.21 -17.90
CA LEU A 488 16.11 -19.05 -18.71
C LEU A 488 15.26 -18.09 -17.89
N VAL A 489 15.69 -16.84 -17.77
CA VAL A 489 14.86 -15.77 -17.21
C VAL A 489 13.71 -15.47 -18.16
N VAL A 490 12.48 -15.48 -17.64
CA VAL A 490 11.28 -15.03 -18.36
C VAL A 490 11.06 -13.55 -18.04
N PRO A 491 11.33 -12.64 -18.99
CA PRO A 491 11.34 -11.22 -18.68
C PRO A 491 9.95 -10.60 -18.66
N PHE A 492 9.55 -10.09 -17.50
CA PHE A 492 8.33 -9.30 -17.40
C PHE A 492 8.48 -8.21 -16.33
N SER A 493 7.51 -7.31 -16.32
CA SER A 493 7.45 -6.22 -15.36
C SER A 493 6.05 -6.09 -14.78
N PHE A 494 5.98 -5.77 -13.49
CA PHE A 494 4.72 -5.60 -12.78
C PHE A 494 4.87 -4.50 -11.72
N ALA A 495 3.90 -3.59 -11.64
CA ALA A 495 3.90 -2.46 -10.69
C ALA A 495 5.21 -1.63 -10.68
N GLY A 496 5.81 -1.44 -11.86
CA GLY A 496 7.08 -0.73 -12.03
C GLY A 496 8.34 -1.50 -11.63
N ILE A 497 8.20 -2.76 -11.24
CA ILE A 497 9.30 -3.68 -10.95
C ILE A 497 9.60 -4.46 -12.21
N SER A 498 10.86 -4.44 -12.67
CA SER A 498 11.32 -5.16 -13.88
C SER A 498 12.57 -6.01 -13.63
N ARG A 499 13.09 -6.01 -12.40
CA ARG A 499 14.32 -6.73 -12.04
C ARG A 499 14.16 -7.46 -10.72
N TRP A 500 14.61 -8.70 -10.74
CA TRP A 500 15.15 -9.35 -9.55
C TRP A 500 16.46 -8.63 -9.17
N LYS A 501 16.53 -8.03 -7.98
CA LYS A 501 17.82 -7.76 -7.35
C LYS A 501 18.25 -9.05 -6.65
N LEU A 502 19.31 -9.67 -7.15
CA LEU A 502 20.05 -10.71 -6.42
C LEU A 502 20.81 -10.03 -5.25
N GLN A 503 20.08 -9.41 -4.32
CA GLN A 503 20.61 -8.97 -3.03
C GLN A 503 20.38 -10.11 -2.05
N ASN A 504 21.33 -11.06 -1.99
CA ASN A 504 21.62 -11.94 -0.85
C ASN A 504 20.45 -12.53 -0.02
N HIS A 505 19.29 -12.82 -0.62
CA HIS A 505 18.19 -13.53 0.05
C HIS A 505 18.20 -15.05 -0.18
N ILE A 506 19.31 -15.60 -0.68
CA ILE A 506 19.66 -17.01 -0.51
C ILE A 506 20.28 -17.18 0.89
N CYS A 507 19.43 -17.03 1.90
CA CYS A 507 19.58 -17.43 3.30
C CYS A 507 18.14 -17.28 3.82
N THR A 508 17.25 -18.26 3.77
CA THR A 508 17.32 -19.60 4.36
C THR A 508 16.16 -20.40 3.76
N LEU A 509 16.42 -21.61 3.28
CA LEU A 509 15.42 -22.68 3.14
C LEU A 509 15.18 -23.31 4.51
#